data_AF-A0A165I7A7-F1
#
_entry.id   AF-A0A165I7A7-F1
#
_cell.length_a   1.000
_cell.length_b   1.000
_cell.length_c   1.000
_cell.angle_alpha   90.00
_cell.angle_beta   90.00
_cell.angle_gamma   90.00
#
_symmetry.space_group_name_H-M   'P 1'
#
loop_
_entity.id
_entity.type
_entity.pdbx_description
1 polymer ?
#
loop_
_entity_poly.entity_id
_entity_poly.type
_entity_poly.pdbx_seq_one_letter_code
_entity_poly.pdbx_strand_id
1 'polypeptide(L)'
;MLVISLPLGLVFLVSRAQRQPPQLNPNLNGGHTEGLFLFGGVRDWDMDTKTLAVRFIPHYCYSPSHDQCVHIPFDVLFFKDMDALGIGGFNESSAVLAFREATGHVADHGRFDQFNLEVPESPRSGQDNDGGLESDAMYPFDWYEVRMLFGATLPDLNTTVPIVEASIFNYLATLWRYDLRNQQIEFNSHATKINLHIRLSRTVVVKISALLILILNWVVTVGIVYMVIASTAGRRHPPDGFDIVALPFAALFALPQVRSVMPGDPPFGCLLDFIGIIPNLTLIAVSGTVLLVVRVHRAKLHHKIQPE
;
A
#
# COMPACT_ATOMS: atom_id res chain seq x y z
N MET A 1 38.22 -11.37 8.49
CA MET A 1 37.82 -9.97 8.30
C MET A 1 37.68 -9.74 6.81
N LEU A 2 36.53 -10.13 6.25
CA LEU A 2 36.27 -10.08 4.81
C LEU A 2 35.38 -8.87 4.56
N VAL A 3 35.97 -7.82 4.01
CA VAL A 3 35.28 -6.57 3.66
C VAL A 3 34.40 -6.86 2.45
N ILE A 4 33.13 -7.16 2.71
CA ILE A 4 32.09 -7.15 1.68
C ILE A 4 31.66 -5.69 1.53
N SER A 5 32.42 -4.94 0.72
CA SER A 5 32.02 -3.64 0.22
C SER A 5 31.00 -3.85 -0.90
N LEU A 6 29.72 -3.98 -0.54
CA LEU A 6 28.60 -3.87 -1.49
C LEU A 6 28.15 -2.40 -1.54
N PRO A 7 27.91 -1.82 -2.73
CA PRO A 7 27.69 -0.39 -2.88
C PRO A 7 26.29 -0.05 -2.40
N LEU A 8 26.19 0.49 -1.18
CA LEU A 8 24.96 1.02 -0.58
C LEU A 8 24.51 2.38 -1.20
N GLY A 9 24.93 2.68 -2.43
CA GLY A 9 24.89 4.03 -3.01
C GLY A 9 23.84 4.28 -4.09
N LEU A 10 22.97 3.33 -4.43
CA LEU A 10 22.17 3.43 -5.68
C LEU A 10 20.64 3.53 -5.54
N VAL A 11 20.07 3.68 -4.34
CA VAL A 11 18.59 3.60 -4.19
C VAL A 11 17.89 4.95 -3.92
N PHE A 12 18.63 6.05 -3.80
CA PHE A 12 18.03 7.40 -3.68
C PHE A 12 17.91 8.15 -5.02
N LEU A 13 17.62 7.45 -6.12
CA LEU A 13 16.93 8.09 -7.25
C LEU A 13 15.44 8.08 -6.96
N VAL A 14 15.05 8.85 -5.94
CA VAL A 14 13.69 9.37 -5.84
C VAL A 14 13.52 10.24 -7.08
N SER A 15 12.94 9.62 -8.10
CA SER A 15 12.55 10.28 -9.32
C SER A 15 11.72 11.50 -8.93
N ARG A 16 12.25 12.70 -9.16
CA ARG A 16 11.49 13.96 -9.25
C ARG A 16 10.56 13.93 -10.47
N ALA A 17 9.95 12.79 -10.78
CA ALA A 17 8.99 12.69 -11.85
C ALA A 17 7.61 13.05 -11.28
N GLN A 18 6.98 13.98 -11.99
CA GLN A 18 5.55 14.27 -11.99
C GLN A 18 5.06 15.29 -10.96
N ARG A 19 5.50 16.53 -11.17
CA ARG A 19 4.57 17.68 -11.21
C ARG A 19 4.00 17.86 -12.62
N GLN A 20 3.52 16.79 -13.25
CA GLN A 20 2.74 16.94 -14.48
C GLN A 20 1.31 16.55 -14.12
N PRO A 21 0.34 17.47 -14.27
CA PRO A 21 -1.06 17.08 -14.17
C PRO A 21 -1.29 15.95 -15.19
N PRO A 22 -2.08 14.92 -14.84
CA PRO A 22 -2.37 13.85 -15.76
C PRO A 22 -2.95 14.42 -17.06
N GLN A 23 -2.43 13.94 -18.18
CA GLN A 23 -2.91 14.31 -19.50
C GLN A 23 -4.28 13.64 -19.69
N LEU A 24 -5.31 14.45 -19.95
CA LEU A 24 -6.64 13.95 -20.32
C LEU A 24 -6.47 12.96 -21.48
N ASN A 25 -7.16 11.82 -21.45
CA ASN A 25 -7.24 10.97 -22.63
C ASN A 25 -8.11 11.71 -23.66
N PRO A 26 -7.56 12.17 -24.80
CA PRO A 26 -8.32 12.96 -25.78
C PRO A 26 -9.43 12.15 -26.49
N ASN A 27 -9.54 10.85 -26.20
CA ASN A 27 -10.54 9.94 -26.76
C ASN A 27 -11.78 9.75 -25.85
N LEU A 28 -12.08 10.70 -24.96
CA LEU A 28 -13.37 10.73 -24.26
C LEU A 28 -14.49 11.05 -25.28
N ASN A 29 -15.04 9.99 -25.87
CA ASN A 29 -16.12 10.03 -26.86
C ASN A 29 -17.49 10.47 -26.28
N GLY A 30 -17.54 11.08 -25.10
CA GLY A 30 -18.74 11.65 -24.50
C GLY A 30 -18.82 13.14 -24.81
N GLY A 31 -19.83 13.57 -25.57
CA GLY A 31 -19.98 14.93 -26.10
C GLY A 31 -20.22 16.07 -25.09
N HIS A 32 -19.80 15.93 -23.83
CA HIS A 32 -19.87 16.98 -22.83
C HIS A 32 -18.48 17.59 -22.60
N THR A 33 -18.26 18.76 -23.20
CA THR A 33 -17.03 19.57 -23.09
C THR A 33 -16.96 20.41 -21.83
N GLU A 34 -18.04 20.45 -21.04
CA GLU A 34 -18.19 21.31 -19.87
C GLU A 34 -18.71 20.53 -18.66
N GLY A 35 -18.15 20.83 -17.49
CA GLY A 35 -18.61 20.27 -16.24
C GLY A 35 -17.55 20.28 -15.14
N LEU A 36 -17.82 19.50 -14.10
CA LEU A 36 -16.96 19.40 -12.93
C LEU A 36 -15.76 18.51 -13.21
N PHE A 37 -14.58 19.02 -12.87
CA PHE A 37 -13.32 18.29 -12.83
C PHE A 37 -12.87 18.13 -11.38
N LEU A 38 -12.69 16.89 -10.94
CA LEU A 38 -12.27 16.59 -9.57
C LEU A 38 -10.76 16.42 -9.51
N PHE A 39 -10.05 17.42 -8.99
CA PHE A 39 -8.60 17.34 -8.82
C PHE A 39 -8.26 16.99 -7.38
N GLY A 40 -7.68 15.83 -7.14
CA GLY A 40 -7.49 15.34 -5.78
C GLY A 40 -6.21 14.56 -5.55
N GLY A 41 -6.04 14.10 -4.32
CA GLY A 41 -4.91 13.30 -3.88
C GLY A 41 -5.35 12.30 -2.82
N VAL A 42 -4.68 11.15 -2.80
CA VAL A 42 -4.80 10.22 -1.67
C VAL A 42 -4.05 10.80 -0.49
N ARG A 43 -4.75 10.94 0.64
CA ARG A 43 -4.18 11.46 1.89
C ARG A 43 -3.60 10.33 2.72
N ASP A 44 -4.39 9.28 2.91
CA ASP A 44 -4.03 8.15 3.75
C ASP A 44 -4.70 6.87 3.28
N TRP A 45 -4.03 5.75 3.55
CA TRP A 45 -4.57 4.41 3.35
C TRP A 45 -4.31 3.62 4.62
N ASP A 46 -5.37 3.45 5.41
CA ASP A 46 -5.33 2.69 6.64
C ASP A 46 -5.55 1.21 6.34
N MET A 47 -4.50 0.42 6.55
CA MET A 47 -4.49 -1.02 6.33
C MET A 47 -5.29 -1.80 7.37
N ASP A 48 -5.46 -1.27 8.58
CA ASP A 48 -6.16 -1.93 9.68
C ASP A 48 -7.67 -1.82 9.50
N THR A 49 -8.14 -0.61 9.18
CA THR A 49 -9.57 -0.35 8.94
C THR A 49 -9.99 -0.53 7.49
N LYS A 50 -9.03 -0.75 6.56
CA LYS A 50 -9.25 -0.80 5.10
C LYS A 50 -9.99 0.44 4.61
N THR A 51 -9.58 1.61 5.11
CA THR A 51 -10.18 2.88 4.73
C THR A 51 -9.23 3.70 3.88
N LEU A 52 -9.75 4.18 2.74
CA LEU A 52 -9.05 5.10 1.86
C LEU A 52 -9.52 6.52 2.14
N ALA A 53 -8.61 7.36 2.62
CA ALA A 53 -8.86 8.79 2.76
C ALA A 53 -8.41 9.51 1.49
N VAL A 54 -9.38 9.91 0.66
CA VAL A 54 -9.13 10.74 -0.52
C VAL A 54 -9.59 12.16 -0.29
N ARG A 55 -8.92 13.10 -0.94
CA ARG A 55 -9.26 14.51 -0.91
C ARG A 55 -9.41 15.02 -2.32
N PHE A 56 -10.54 15.62 -2.65
CA PHE A 56 -10.77 16.25 -3.95
C PHE A 56 -11.06 17.73 -3.81
N ILE A 57 -10.56 18.50 -4.77
CA ILE A 57 -10.81 19.92 -4.99
C ILE A 57 -11.55 19.99 -6.33
N PRO A 58 -12.82 20.38 -6.33
CA PRO A 58 -13.61 20.41 -7.55
C PRO A 58 -13.36 21.74 -8.28
N HIS A 59 -13.21 21.65 -9.60
CA HIS A 59 -13.07 22.77 -10.53
C HIS A 59 -14.18 22.69 -11.58
N TYR A 60 -14.62 23.82 -12.11
CA TYR A 60 -15.54 23.85 -13.24
C TYR A 60 -14.76 24.18 -14.51
N CYS A 61 -14.85 23.33 -15.53
CA CYS A 61 -14.16 23.53 -16.80
C CYS A 61 -15.19 23.82 -17.89
N TYR A 62 -14.99 24.91 -18.63
CA TYR A 62 -15.84 25.31 -19.77
C TYR A 62 -15.35 24.74 -21.12
N SER A 63 -14.26 23.98 -21.10
CA SER A 63 -13.64 23.41 -22.29
C SER A 63 -12.88 22.13 -21.90
N PRO A 64 -12.72 21.15 -22.81
CA PRO A 64 -11.90 19.95 -22.58
C PRO A 64 -10.41 20.29 -22.38
N SER A 65 -9.98 21.51 -22.73
CA SER A 65 -8.65 22.00 -22.41
C SER A 65 -8.57 22.49 -20.96
N HIS A 66 -7.71 21.85 -20.14
CA HIS A 66 -7.45 22.17 -18.73
C HIS A 66 -7.13 23.65 -18.44
N ASP A 67 -6.69 24.41 -19.45
CA ASP A 67 -6.30 25.81 -19.30
C ASP A 67 -7.47 26.76 -18.99
N GLN A 68 -8.72 26.27 -19.07
CA GLN A 68 -9.94 27.06 -18.80
C GLN A 68 -10.77 26.52 -17.64
N CYS A 69 -10.14 25.83 -16.70
CA CYS A 69 -10.79 25.41 -15.46
C CYS A 69 -10.73 26.54 -14.42
N VAL A 70 -11.89 26.93 -13.89
CA VAL A 70 -12.01 27.94 -12.84
C VAL A 70 -12.49 27.31 -11.53
N HIS A 71 -12.31 28.02 -10.44
CA HIS A 71 -12.96 27.67 -9.18
C HIS A 71 -14.48 27.78 -9.31
N ILE A 72 -15.18 26.88 -8.64
CA ILE A 72 -16.65 26.79 -8.74
C ILE A 72 -17.25 28.02 -8.05
N PRO A 73 -18.06 28.83 -8.75
CA PRO A 73 -18.66 30.03 -8.17
C PRO A 73 -20.00 29.76 -7.47
N PHE A 74 -20.42 28.50 -7.37
CA PHE A 74 -21.70 28.06 -6.83
C PHE A 74 -21.54 26.89 -5.87
N ASP A 75 -22.52 26.72 -4.98
CA ASP A 75 -22.57 25.62 -4.03
C ASP A 75 -22.89 24.30 -4.74
N VAL A 76 -22.21 23.23 -4.36
CA VAL A 76 -22.39 21.90 -4.96
C VAL A 76 -22.53 20.87 -3.87
N LEU A 77 -23.57 20.04 -3.98
CA LEU A 77 -23.79 18.88 -3.14
C LEU A 77 -23.20 17.65 -3.81
N PHE A 78 -22.31 16.94 -3.12
CA PHE A 78 -21.70 15.71 -3.60
C PHE A 78 -22.33 14.49 -2.94
N PHE A 79 -22.69 13.53 -3.78
CA PHE A 79 -23.27 12.25 -3.40
C PHE A 79 -22.35 11.12 -3.82
N LYS A 80 -22.36 10.04 -3.02
CA LYS A 80 -21.59 8.83 -3.28
C LYS A 80 -22.50 7.63 -3.46
N ASP A 81 -22.05 6.65 -4.24
CA ASP A 81 -22.68 5.33 -4.39
C ASP A 81 -24.18 5.37 -4.70
N MET A 82 -25.01 4.73 -3.87
CA MET A 82 -26.45 4.63 -4.11
C MET A 82 -27.14 6.00 -4.06
N ASP A 83 -26.65 6.91 -3.22
CA ASP A 83 -27.18 8.28 -3.15
C ASP A 83 -26.80 9.08 -4.41
N ALA A 84 -25.64 8.78 -5.00
CA ALA A 84 -25.26 9.34 -6.29
C ALA A 84 -26.19 8.87 -7.43
N LEU A 85 -26.87 7.73 -7.28
CA LEU A 85 -27.85 7.27 -8.25
C LEU A 85 -29.15 8.09 -8.21
N GLY A 86 -29.49 8.71 -7.07
CA GLY A 86 -30.72 9.48 -6.89
C GLY A 86 -32.00 8.61 -6.91
N ILE A 87 -31.85 7.29 -6.74
CA ILE A 87 -32.97 6.34 -6.70
C ILE A 87 -33.67 6.51 -5.34
N GLY A 88 -34.81 7.20 -5.34
CA GLY A 88 -35.54 7.55 -4.11
C GLY A 88 -35.28 8.98 -3.60
N GLY A 89 -34.59 9.82 -4.38
CA GLY A 89 -34.22 11.18 -4.02
C GLY A 89 -32.79 11.31 -3.49
N PHE A 90 -32.31 12.54 -3.36
CA PHE A 90 -31.01 12.88 -2.79
C PHE A 90 -31.18 13.16 -1.29
N ASN A 91 -31.21 12.10 -0.46
CA ASN A 91 -31.60 12.23 0.95
C ASN A 91 -30.42 12.51 1.89
N GLU A 92 -29.23 11.97 1.66
CA GLU A 92 -28.03 12.25 2.45
C GLU A 92 -26.85 12.65 1.53
N SER A 93 -26.43 13.91 1.60
CA SER A 93 -25.23 14.37 0.91
C SER A 93 -23.99 13.88 1.66
N SER A 94 -23.13 13.13 0.97
CA SER A 94 -21.86 12.64 1.54
C SER A 94 -20.86 13.76 1.84
N ALA A 95 -21.00 14.90 1.14
CA ALA A 95 -20.31 16.14 1.46
C ALA A 95 -21.10 17.33 0.91
N VAL A 96 -21.25 18.37 1.72
CA VAL A 96 -21.74 19.69 1.28
C VAL A 96 -20.53 20.60 1.15
N LEU A 97 -20.30 21.14 -0.05
CA LEU A 97 -19.33 22.22 -0.23
C LEU A 97 -20.10 23.53 -0.40
N ALA A 98 -20.17 24.31 0.68
CA ALA A 98 -20.78 25.64 0.71
C ALA A 98 -19.74 26.72 0.34
N PHE A 99 -19.46 26.85 -0.95
CA PHE A 99 -18.53 27.84 -1.51
C PHE A 99 -18.99 29.30 -1.31
N ARG A 100 -20.32 29.53 -1.23
CA ARG A 100 -20.91 30.86 -1.08
C ARG A 100 -20.67 31.48 0.30
N GLU A 101 -20.56 30.66 1.35
CA GLU A 101 -20.20 31.11 2.69
C GLU A 101 -18.69 31.32 2.84
N ALA A 102 -17.87 30.49 2.18
CA ALA A 102 -16.42 30.60 2.21
C ALA A 102 -15.87 31.86 1.52
N THR A 103 -16.52 32.31 0.44
CA THR A 103 -16.13 33.50 -0.33
C THR A 103 -16.49 34.82 0.34
N GLY A 104 -17.42 34.83 1.31
CA GLY A 104 -17.83 36.03 2.05
C GLY A 104 -16.82 36.54 3.09
N HIS A 105 -15.82 35.73 3.46
CA HIS A 105 -14.95 36.01 4.61
C HIS A 105 -13.43 35.92 4.37
N VAL A 106 -12.95 35.72 3.14
CA VAL A 106 -11.51 35.50 2.92
C VAL A 106 -10.94 36.41 1.83
N ALA A 107 -10.56 37.62 2.23
CA ALA A 107 -9.71 38.52 1.45
C ALA A 107 -8.20 38.20 1.59
N ASP A 108 -7.82 37.14 2.32
CA ASP A 108 -6.41 36.82 2.50
C ASP A 108 -6.21 35.31 2.77
N HIS A 109 -5.42 34.65 1.90
CA HIS A 109 -4.89 33.29 2.01
C HIS A 109 -5.82 32.10 1.67
N GLY A 110 -5.98 31.83 0.36
CA GLY A 110 -5.71 30.51 -0.27
C GLY A 110 -6.29 29.21 0.32
N ARG A 111 -7.41 29.24 1.05
CA ARG A 111 -8.11 28.00 1.45
C ARG A 111 -8.93 27.47 0.28
N PHE A 112 -8.43 26.43 -0.37
CA PHE A 112 -9.22 25.62 -1.29
C PHE A 112 -10.19 24.76 -0.48
N ASP A 113 -11.49 24.93 -0.70
CA ASP A 113 -12.48 24.01 -0.12
C ASP A 113 -12.29 22.63 -0.74
N GLN A 114 -12.17 21.65 0.15
CA GLN A 114 -11.81 20.28 -0.16
C GLN A 114 -12.74 19.39 0.65
N PHE A 115 -13.28 18.34 0.04
CA PHE A 115 -13.98 17.31 0.79
C PHE A 115 -13.03 16.13 1.02
N ASN A 116 -12.99 15.66 2.27
CA ASN A 116 -12.31 14.41 2.60
C ASN A 116 -13.37 13.31 2.54
N LEU A 117 -13.10 12.26 1.78
CA LEU A 117 -13.93 11.08 1.75
C LEU A 117 -13.14 9.93 2.36
N GLU A 118 -13.68 9.37 3.42
CA GLU A 118 -13.28 8.07 3.93
C GLU A 118 -14.15 7.04 3.21
N VAL A 119 -13.51 6.30 2.32
CA VAL A 119 -14.15 5.18 1.63
C VAL A 119 -13.74 3.93 2.38
N PRO A 120 -14.60 3.38 3.25
CA PRO A 120 -14.40 2.01 3.70
C PRO A 120 -14.45 1.12 2.46
N GLU A 121 -13.52 0.17 2.36
CA GLU A 121 -13.69 -0.95 1.45
C GLU A 121 -15.01 -1.63 1.82
N SER A 122 -16.07 -1.43 1.03
CA SER A 122 -17.38 -2.00 1.37
C SER A 122 -17.24 -3.53 1.49
N PRO A 123 -17.94 -4.19 2.45
CA PRO A 123 -17.72 -5.57 2.84
C PRO A 123 -18.36 -6.56 1.84
N ARG A 124 -18.01 -6.47 0.55
CA ARG A 124 -18.59 -7.33 -0.48
C ARG A 124 -17.68 -8.39 -1.06
N SER A 125 -16.39 -8.34 -0.79
CA SER A 125 -15.48 -9.48 -0.93
C SER A 125 -14.12 -8.94 -0.55
N GLY A 126 -13.40 -9.62 0.35
CA GLY A 126 -11.94 -9.50 0.32
C GLY A 126 -11.53 -9.72 -1.13
N GLN A 127 -10.72 -8.81 -1.67
CA GLN A 127 -10.38 -8.90 -3.08
C GLN A 127 -9.49 -10.12 -3.26
N ASP A 128 -10.13 -11.24 -3.59
CA ASP A 128 -9.45 -12.48 -3.89
C ASP A 128 -8.57 -12.21 -5.11
N ASN A 129 -7.27 -12.45 -4.95
CA ASN A 129 -6.39 -12.55 -6.10
C ASN A 129 -6.88 -13.67 -7.03
N ASP A 130 -6.33 -13.75 -8.25
CA ASP A 130 -6.66 -14.80 -9.26
C ASP A 130 -6.50 -16.27 -8.77
N GLY A 131 -6.14 -16.50 -7.50
CA GLY A 131 -6.09 -17.79 -6.82
C GLY A 131 -6.98 -17.94 -5.58
N GLY A 132 -7.94 -17.05 -5.31
CA GLY A 132 -8.87 -17.17 -4.16
C GLY A 132 -8.22 -16.87 -2.80
N LEU A 133 -7.17 -16.06 -2.78
CA LEU A 133 -6.45 -15.64 -1.58
C LEU A 133 -6.66 -14.15 -1.33
N GLU A 134 -6.89 -13.79 -0.07
CA GLU A 134 -6.98 -12.40 0.38
C GLU A 134 -5.74 -11.58 -0.04
N SER A 135 -5.94 -10.34 -0.49
CA SER A 135 -4.88 -9.43 -0.91
C SER A 135 -3.74 -9.30 0.09
N ASP A 136 -4.06 -9.22 1.38
CA ASP A 136 -3.12 -9.12 2.49
C ASP A 136 -2.13 -10.30 2.55
N ALA A 137 -2.60 -11.50 2.21
CA ALA A 137 -1.78 -12.71 2.21
C ALA A 137 -0.71 -12.68 1.11
N MET A 138 -0.85 -11.83 0.08
CA MET A 138 0.10 -11.75 -1.03
C MET A 138 1.22 -10.73 -0.86
N TYR A 139 1.37 -10.12 0.32
CA TYR A 139 2.46 -9.19 0.59
C TYR A 139 3.83 -9.75 0.15
N PRO A 140 4.66 -9.00 -0.61
CA PRO A 140 4.56 -7.56 -0.96
C PRO A 140 3.90 -7.27 -2.33
N PHE A 141 3.23 -8.26 -2.93
CA PHE A 141 2.56 -8.14 -4.23
C PHE A 141 1.06 -7.85 -4.10
N ASP A 142 0.65 -7.45 -2.89
CA ASP A 142 -0.70 -7.04 -2.57
C ASP A 142 -1.15 -5.82 -3.40
N TRP A 143 -2.43 -5.84 -3.74
CA TRP A 143 -3.12 -4.75 -4.42
C TRP A 143 -4.56 -4.69 -3.94
N TYR A 144 -5.12 -3.49 -3.98
CA TYR A 144 -6.50 -3.22 -3.55
C TYR A 144 -7.18 -2.37 -4.62
N GLU A 145 -8.48 -2.51 -4.75
CA GLU A 145 -9.29 -1.72 -5.67
C GLU A 145 -10.48 -1.15 -4.92
N VAL A 146 -10.57 0.18 -4.95
CA VAL A 146 -11.70 0.91 -4.42
C VAL A 146 -12.53 1.41 -5.59
N ARG A 147 -13.82 1.10 -5.57
CA ARG A 147 -14.79 1.55 -6.57
C ARG A 147 -15.79 2.45 -5.89
N MET A 148 -16.05 3.61 -6.47
CA MET A 148 -17.00 4.57 -5.93
C MET A 148 -17.65 5.36 -7.04
N LEU A 149 -18.97 5.55 -6.91
CA LEU A 149 -19.73 6.37 -7.84
C LEU A 149 -19.91 7.77 -7.27
N PHE A 150 -19.64 8.81 -8.05
CA PHE A 150 -19.92 10.20 -7.68
C PHE A 150 -21.00 10.83 -8.54
N GLY A 151 -21.85 11.60 -7.86
CA GLY A 151 -22.80 12.51 -8.47
C GLY A 151 -22.71 13.87 -7.79
N ALA A 152 -23.01 14.92 -8.54
CA ALA A 152 -23.06 16.29 -8.05
C ALA A 152 -24.42 16.91 -8.40
N THR A 153 -24.96 17.74 -7.51
CA THR A 153 -26.20 18.50 -7.76
C THR A 153 -26.09 19.93 -7.25
N LEU A 154 -26.87 20.85 -7.83
CA LEU A 154 -27.08 22.19 -7.26
C LEU A 154 -28.09 22.12 -6.11
N PRO A 155 -27.82 22.75 -4.96
CA PRO A 155 -28.73 22.75 -3.81
C PRO A 155 -30.07 23.43 -4.11
N ASP A 156 -30.06 24.50 -4.92
CA ASP A 156 -31.24 25.33 -5.16
C ASP A 156 -32.23 24.71 -6.18
N LEU A 157 -31.71 24.01 -7.20
CA LEU A 157 -32.51 23.48 -8.31
C LEU A 157 -32.66 21.96 -8.26
N ASN A 158 -31.92 21.27 -7.39
CA ASN A 158 -31.81 19.81 -7.35
C ASN A 158 -31.47 19.20 -8.73
N THR A 159 -30.80 19.97 -9.58
CA THR A 159 -30.36 19.58 -10.93
C THR A 159 -28.96 18.98 -10.86
N THR A 160 -28.77 17.85 -11.52
CA THR A 160 -27.47 17.18 -11.60
C THR A 160 -26.45 17.98 -12.40
N VAL A 161 -25.23 18.11 -11.90
CA VAL A 161 -24.10 18.72 -12.60
C VAL A 161 -23.24 17.61 -13.21
N PRO A 162 -22.88 17.70 -14.51
CA PRO A 162 -22.04 16.69 -15.13
C PRO A 162 -20.64 16.71 -14.51
N ILE A 163 -20.12 15.55 -14.15
CA ILE A 163 -18.72 15.37 -13.77
C ILE A 163 -17.99 14.80 -15.00
N VAL A 164 -16.99 15.52 -15.49
CA VAL A 164 -16.26 15.20 -16.72
C VAL A 164 -15.13 14.23 -16.42
N GLU A 165 -14.28 14.56 -15.45
CA GLU A 165 -13.11 13.76 -15.13
C GLU A 165 -12.66 13.95 -13.67
N ALA A 166 -11.91 12.97 -13.15
CA ALA A 166 -11.21 13.07 -11.88
C ALA A 166 -9.73 12.73 -12.07
N SER A 167 -8.87 13.36 -11.29
CA SER A 167 -7.42 13.18 -11.37
C SER A 167 -6.81 13.07 -9.97
N ILE A 168 -5.80 12.20 -9.83
CA ILE A 168 -5.00 12.08 -8.61
C ILE A 168 -3.57 12.61 -8.84
N PHE A 169 -3.16 13.63 -8.09
CA PHE A 169 -1.81 14.22 -8.22
C PHE A 169 -0.72 13.46 -7.44
N ASN A 170 -1.11 12.74 -6.38
CA ASN A 170 -0.17 11.99 -5.52
C ASN A 170 -0.18 10.50 -5.87
N TYR A 171 0.07 10.15 -7.13
CA TYR A 171 0.02 8.76 -7.61
C TYR A 171 1.15 7.87 -7.06
N LEU A 172 2.22 8.47 -6.51
CA LEU A 172 3.31 7.76 -5.83
C LEU A 172 3.50 8.30 -4.42
N ALA A 173 2.96 7.59 -3.44
CA ALA A 173 3.37 7.72 -2.05
C ALA A 173 4.62 6.86 -1.77
N THR A 174 5.25 7.05 -0.62
CA THR A 174 6.47 6.32 -0.22
C THR A 174 6.30 4.80 -0.24
N LEU A 175 5.11 4.29 0.09
CA LEU A 175 4.78 2.87 0.19
C LEU A 175 3.87 2.36 -0.94
N TRP A 176 3.01 3.22 -1.47
CA TRP A 176 1.92 2.86 -2.38
C TRP A 176 1.98 3.62 -3.70
N ARG A 177 1.59 2.93 -4.76
CA ARG A 177 1.30 3.47 -6.08
C ARG A 177 -0.20 3.38 -6.32
N TYR A 178 -0.78 4.52 -6.70
CA TYR A 178 -2.19 4.67 -7.02
C TYR A 178 -2.37 4.79 -8.53
N ASP A 179 -3.31 4.06 -9.08
CA ASP A 179 -3.77 4.16 -10.47
C ASP A 179 -5.26 4.49 -10.45
N LEU A 180 -5.67 5.55 -11.15
CA LEU A 180 -7.06 5.99 -11.21
C LEU A 180 -7.61 5.70 -12.61
N ARG A 181 -8.72 4.98 -12.65
CA ARG A 181 -9.50 4.78 -13.88
C ARG A 181 -10.87 5.37 -13.68
N ASN A 182 -11.25 6.21 -14.64
CA ASN A 182 -12.53 6.89 -14.64
C ASN A 182 -13.42 6.28 -15.70
N GLN A 183 -14.66 6.00 -15.34
CA GLN A 183 -15.69 5.62 -16.29
C GLN A 183 -16.90 6.52 -16.11
N GLN A 184 -17.25 7.25 -17.18
CA GLN A 184 -18.47 8.04 -17.20
C GLN A 184 -19.68 7.10 -17.33
N ILE A 185 -20.72 7.40 -16.57
CA ILE A 185 -21.99 6.68 -16.62
C ILE A 185 -23.08 7.72 -16.84
N GLU A 186 -23.75 7.60 -17.98
CA GLU A 186 -24.95 8.37 -18.28
C GLU A 186 -26.17 7.51 -17.93
N PHE A 187 -27.12 8.08 -17.20
CA PHE A 187 -28.31 7.37 -16.75
C PHE A 187 -29.56 8.15 -17.16
N ASN A 188 -30.36 7.59 -18.08
CA ASN A 188 -31.67 8.10 -18.47
C ASN A 188 -31.72 9.63 -18.70
N SER A 189 -30.79 10.18 -19.48
CA SER A 189 -30.77 11.61 -19.84
C SER A 189 -30.48 12.59 -18.69
N HIS A 190 -30.04 12.09 -17.53
CA HIS A 190 -29.49 12.91 -16.44
C HIS A 190 -27.99 13.17 -16.65
N ALA A 191 -27.46 14.22 -16.01
CA ALA A 191 -26.08 14.64 -16.19
C ALA A 191 -25.09 13.51 -15.88
N THR A 192 -23.95 13.54 -16.57
CA THR A 192 -22.92 12.49 -16.49
C THR A 192 -22.40 12.32 -15.07
N LYS A 193 -22.53 11.09 -14.56
CA LYS A 193 -21.94 10.65 -13.30
C LYS A 193 -20.59 10.01 -13.58
N ILE A 194 -19.72 9.97 -12.58
CA ILE A 194 -18.39 9.37 -12.73
C ILE A 194 -18.20 8.22 -11.76
N ASN A 195 -17.81 7.06 -12.29
CA ASN A 195 -17.39 5.92 -11.51
C ASN A 195 -15.86 5.92 -11.43
N LEU A 196 -15.33 6.05 -10.22
CA LEU A 196 -13.90 6.09 -9.95
C LEU A 196 -13.45 4.71 -9.49
N HIS A 197 -12.47 4.17 -10.20
CA HIS A 197 -11.79 2.94 -9.88
C HIS A 197 -10.36 3.29 -9.47
N ILE A 198 -10.08 3.24 -8.18
CA ILE A 198 -8.73 3.49 -7.63
C ILE A 198 -8.09 2.14 -7.35
N ARG A 199 -7.00 1.84 -8.06
CA ARG A 199 -6.17 0.67 -7.79
C ARG A 199 -4.94 1.07 -6.99
N LEU A 200 -4.77 0.46 -5.82
CA LEU A 200 -3.61 0.58 -4.96
C LEU A 200 -2.67 -0.59 -5.19
N SER A 201 -1.37 -0.33 -5.27
CA SER A 201 -0.34 -1.37 -5.38
C SER A 201 0.93 -0.95 -4.66
N ARG A 202 1.69 -1.88 -4.08
CA ARG A 202 2.98 -1.54 -3.44
C ARG A 202 3.99 -1.00 -4.46
N THR A 203 4.77 0.00 -4.04
CA THR A 203 5.86 0.52 -4.87
C THR A 203 6.95 -0.52 -5.10
N VAL A 204 7.71 -0.36 -6.20
CA VAL A 204 8.80 -1.27 -6.55
C VAL A 204 9.87 -1.33 -5.45
N VAL A 205 10.09 -0.23 -4.73
CA VAL A 205 11.05 -0.15 -3.62
C VAL A 205 10.68 -1.11 -2.49
N VAL A 206 9.40 -1.15 -2.09
CA VAL A 206 8.92 -2.07 -1.05
C VAL A 206 9.11 -3.53 -1.49
N LYS A 207 8.76 -3.84 -2.75
CA LYS A 207 8.92 -5.19 -3.32
C LYS A 207 10.38 -5.65 -3.30
N ILE A 208 11.30 -4.80 -3.73
CA ILE A 208 12.74 -5.11 -3.73
C ILE A 208 13.27 -5.27 -2.29
N SER A 209 12.86 -4.39 -1.38
CA SER A 209 13.28 -4.46 0.03
C SER A 209 12.84 -5.77 0.69
N ALA A 210 11.57 -6.16 0.52
CA ALA A 210 11.05 -7.41 1.05
C ALA A 210 11.77 -8.65 0.47
N LEU A 211 12.03 -8.66 -0.85
CA LEU A 211 12.80 -9.74 -1.49
C LEU A 211 14.26 -9.80 -1.00
N LEU A 212 14.90 -8.66 -0.79
CA LEU A 212 16.26 -8.60 -0.26
C LEU A 212 16.32 -9.19 1.16
N ILE A 213 15.39 -8.83 2.03
CA ILE A 213 15.30 -9.38 3.38
C ILE A 213 15.08 -10.90 3.34
N LEU A 214 14.19 -11.37 2.45
CA LEU A 214 13.96 -12.80 2.24
C LEU A 214 15.26 -13.53 1.85
N ILE A 215 16.00 -12.99 0.88
CA ILE A 215 17.28 -13.56 0.44
C ILE A 215 18.31 -13.57 1.57
N LEU A 216 18.46 -12.46 2.29
CA LEU A 216 19.40 -12.36 3.41
C LEU A 216 19.08 -13.37 4.51
N ASN A 217 17.79 -13.56 4.82
CA ASN A 217 17.35 -14.56 5.78
C ASN A 217 17.72 -15.99 5.35
N TRP A 218 17.54 -16.31 4.07
CA TRP A 218 17.97 -17.59 3.51
C TRP A 218 19.49 -17.78 3.56
N VAL A 219 20.28 -16.76 3.24
CA VAL A 219 21.76 -16.81 3.33
C VAL A 219 22.20 -17.09 4.76
N VAL A 220 21.62 -16.43 5.76
CA VAL A 220 21.92 -16.66 7.18
C VAL A 220 21.56 -18.09 7.58
N THR A 221 20.38 -18.57 7.18
CA THR A 221 19.90 -19.92 7.49
C THR A 221 20.81 -20.99 6.89
N VAL A 222 21.16 -20.85 5.61
CA VAL A 222 22.11 -21.75 4.93
C VAL A 222 23.48 -21.70 5.60
N GLY A 223 23.95 -20.53 6.03
CA GLY A 223 25.19 -20.38 6.77
C GLY A 223 25.20 -21.14 8.10
N ILE A 224 24.11 -21.05 8.87
CA ILE A 224 23.96 -21.79 10.13
C ILE A 224 23.92 -23.30 9.87
N VAL A 225 23.12 -23.76 8.91
CA VAL A 225 23.02 -25.18 8.55
C VAL A 225 24.39 -25.72 8.09
N TYR A 226 25.12 -24.96 7.26
CA TYR A 226 26.47 -25.32 6.83
C TYR A 226 27.43 -25.46 8.02
N MET A 227 27.39 -24.53 8.98
CA MET A 227 28.19 -24.59 10.21
C MET A 227 27.87 -25.83 11.04
N VAL A 228 26.59 -26.21 11.16
CA VAL A 228 26.16 -27.43 11.87
C VAL A 228 26.72 -28.67 11.18
N ILE A 229 26.57 -28.79 9.85
CA ILE A 229 27.07 -29.92 9.07
C ILE A 229 28.59 -30.03 9.19
N ALA A 230 29.32 -28.91 9.09
CA ALA A 230 30.78 -28.91 9.23
C ALA A 230 31.25 -29.36 10.62
N SER A 231 30.51 -28.98 11.67
CA SER A 231 30.78 -29.36 13.06
C SER A 231 30.48 -30.84 13.34
N THR A 232 29.39 -31.39 12.78
CA THR A 232 29.00 -32.80 12.95
C THR A 232 29.85 -33.75 12.13
N ALA A 233 30.22 -33.38 10.90
CA ALA A 233 31.05 -34.20 10.01
C ALA A 233 32.53 -34.30 10.43
N GLY A 234 32.91 -33.75 11.59
CA GLY A 234 34.26 -33.85 12.16
C GLY A 234 35.34 -33.12 11.36
N ARG A 235 34.97 -32.36 10.32
CA ARG A 235 35.95 -31.68 9.43
C ARG A 235 36.54 -30.41 10.03
N ARG A 236 35.92 -29.85 11.08
CA ARG A 236 36.45 -28.71 11.84
C ARG A 236 36.11 -28.88 13.32
N HIS A 237 37.10 -28.65 14.19
CA HIS A 237 36.81 -28.39 15.60
C HIS A 237 36.00 -27.08 15.64
N PRO A 238 34.74 -27.10 16.11
CA PRO A 238 34.02 -25.85 16.32
C PRO A 238 34.85 -25.00 17.29
N PRO A 239 35.00 -23.69 17.05
CA PRO A 239 35.73 -22.82 17.96
C PRO A 239 35.24 -23.05 19.40
N ASP A 240 36.20 -23.22 20.31
CA ASP A 240 35.92 -23.49 21.71
C ASP A 240 35.20 -22.28 22.33
N GLY A 241 33.93 -22.46 22.71
CA GLY A 241 33.05 -21.39 23.18
C GLY A 241 31.57 -21.74 23.11
N PHE A 242 30.76 -21.16 24.01
CA PHE A 242 29.29 -21.25 23.99
C PHE A 242 28.65 -20.46 22.82
N ASP A 243 29.42 -19.57 22.21
CA ASP A 243 28.98 -18.63 21.18
C ASP A 243 28.36 -19.32 19.95
N ILE A 244 28.84 -20.53 19.59
CA ILE A 244 28.33 -21.26 18.43
C ILE A 244 26.90 -21.79 18.63
N VAL A 245 26.52 -22.08 19.87
CA VAL A 245 25.16 -22.53 20.21
C VAL A 245 24.24 -21.33 20.43
N ALA A 246 24.77 -20.22 20.96
CA ALA A 246 24.02 -18.99 21.15
C ALA A 246 23.57 -18.36 19.83
N LEU A 247 24.37 -18.48 18.76
CA LEU A 247 24.08 -17.87 17.46
C LEU A 247 22.73 -18.30 16.83
N PRO A 248 22.40 -19.61 16.71
CA PRO A 248 21.07 -20.04 16.27
C PRO A 248 19.92 -19.51 17.15
N PHE A 249 20.07 -19.51 18.48
CA PHE A 249 19.03 -19.00 19.37
C PHE A 249 18.84 -17.48 19.22
N ALA A 250 19.94 -16.72 19.09
CA ALA A 250 19.87 -15.30 18.79
C ALA A 250 19.17 -15.04 17.45
N ALA A 251 19.46 -15.85 16.42
CA ALA A 251 18.80 -15.76 15.12
C ALA A 251 17.28 -16.04 15.21
N LEU A 252 16.84 -17.01 16.03
CA LEU A 252 15.41 -17.28 16.24
C LEU A 252 14.63 -16.06 16.77
N PHE A 253 15.26 -15.25 17.62
CA PHE A 253 14.64 -14.04 18.15
C PHE A 253 14.81 -12.82 17.24
N ALA A 254 15.88 -12.79 16.45
CA ALA A 254 16.16 -11.69 15.52
C ALA A 254 15.23 -11.72 14.29
N LEU A 255 14.89 -12.89 13.76
CA LEU A 255 14.10 -13.00 12.52
C LEU A 255 12.69 -12.37 12.62
N PRO A 256 11.91 -12.58 13.69
CA PRO A 256 10.64 -11.88 13.87
C PRO A 256 10.80 -10.35 13.98
N GLN A 257 11.91 -9.86 14.56
CA GLN A 257 12.18 -8.42 14.64
C GLN A 257 12.52 -7.82 13.28
N VAL A 258 13.24 -8.55 12.43
CA VAL A 258 13.52 -8.11 11.05
C VAL A 258 12.24 -8.05 10.21
N ARG A 259 11.26 -8.90 10.51
CA ARG A 259 9.93 -8.84 9.89
C ARG A 259 9.16 -7.58 10.30
N SER A 260 9.19 -7.20 11.58
CA SER A 260 8.44 -6.02 12.06
C SER A 260 8.98 -4.69 11.54
N VAL A 261 10.20 -4.66 10.99
CA VAL A 261 10.75 -3.47 10.34
C VAL A 261 10.43 -3.39 8.84
N MET A 262 9.65 -4.35 8.31
CA MET A 262 9.26 -4.32 6.92
C MET A 262 8.32 -3.14 6.63
N PRO A 263 8.42 -2.51 5.44
CA PRO A 263 7.61 -1.35 5.12
C PRO A 263 6.11 -1.68 5.09
N GLY A 264 5.34 -1.01 5.94
CA GLY A 264 3.88 -1.15 5.98
C GLY A 264 3.38 -2.38 6.74
N ASP A 265 4.17 -2.83 7.73
CA ASP A 265 3.83 -3.80 8.79
C ASP A 265 2.87 -4.91 8.34
N PRO A 266 3.38 -5.93 7.64
CA PRO A 266 2.51 -6.93 7.05
C PRO A 266 1.80 -7.78 8.12
N PRO A 267 0.50 -8.09 7.92
CA PRO A 267 -0.24 -8.97 8.82
C PRO A 267 0.41 -10.36 8.87
N PHE A 268 0.24 -11.06 9.99
CA PHE A 268 0.75 -12.42 10.17
C PHE A 268 0.12 -13.39 9.17
N GLY A 269 0.93 -14.29 8.62
CA GLY A 269 0.45 -15.30 7.67
C GLY A 269 0.45 -14.82 6.22
N CYS A 270 1.33 -13.89 5.87
CA CYS A 270 1.53 -13.52 4.47
C CYS A 270 2.48 -14.49 3.76
N LEU A 271 2.53 -14.41 2.43
CA LEU A 271 3.35 -15.23 1.54
C LEU A 271 4.83 -15.25 1.97
N LEU A 272 5.34 -14.10 2.41
CA LEU A 272 6.71 -13.97 2.89
C LEU A 272 6.95 -14.81 4.15
N ASP A 273 5.97 -14.90 5.05
CA ASP A 273 6.09 -15.70 6.27
C ASP A 273 6.17 -17.18 5.93
N PHE A 274 5.34 -17.65 5.00
CA PHE A 274 5.30 -19.04 4.56
C PHE A 274 6.55 -19.48 3.82
N ILE A 275 7.11 -18.62 2.96
CA ILE A 275 8.29 -18.97 2.14
C ILE A 275 9.61 -18.67 2.86
N GLY A 276 9.63 -17.65 3.71
CA GLY A 276 10.84 -17.17 4.36
C GLY A 276 10.91 -17.54 5.83
N ILE A 277 9.95 -17.05 6.62
CA ILE A 277 10.12 -17.01 8.07
C ILE A 277 9.92 -18.37 8.72
N ILE A 278 8.82 -19.05 8.40
CA ILE A 278 8.49 -20.38 8.94
C ILE A 278 9.58 -21.42 8.60
N PRO A 279 9.97 -21.63 7.33
CA PRO A 279 11.01 -22.60 7.00
C PRO A 279 12.38 -22.22 7.61
N ASN A 280 12.73 -20.93 7.65
CA ASN A 280 14.01 -20.53 8.22
C ASN A 280 14.04 -20.72 9.75
N LEU A 281 12.98 -20.34 10.47
CA LEU A 281 12.85 -20.57 11.91
C LEU A 281 12.93 -22.06 12.26
N THR A 282 12.22 -22.91 11.51
CA THR A 282 12.25 -24.37 11.75
C THR A 282 13.64 -24.95 11.51
N LEU A 283 14.32 -24.58 10.42
CA LEU A 283 15.68 -25.01 10.13
C LEU A 283 16.69 -24.54 11.19
N ILE A 284 16.60 -23.30 11.64
CA ILE A 284 17.49 -22.76 12.68
C ILE A 284 17.24 -23.45 14.02
N ALA A 285 15.98 -23.70 14.40
CA ALA A 285 15.63 -24.38 15.64
C ALA A 285 16.16 -25.83 15.67
N VAL A 286 15.99 -26.58 14.58
CA VAL A 286 16.54 -27.94 14.44
C VAL A 286 18.06 -27.88 14.51
N SER A 287 18.69 -26.95 13.79
CA SER A 287 20.15 -26.77 13.76
C SER A 287 20.72 -26.46 15.16
N GLY A 288 20.09 -25.55 15.90
CA GLY A 288 20.48 -25.21 17.26
C GLY A 288 20.36 -26.40 18.22
N THR A 289 19.28 -27.17 18.11
CA THR A 289 19.05 -28.38 18.92
C THR A 289 20.12 -29.44 18.64
N VAL A 290 20.44 -29.70 17.38
CA VAL A 290 21.49 -30.65 16.99
C VAL A 290 22.86 -30.23 17.53
N LEU A 291 23.22 -28.94 17.41
CA LEU A 291 24.47 -28.43 17.96
C LEU A 291 24.56 -28.60 19.48
N LEU A 292 23.47 -28.34 20.20
CA LEU A 292 23.40 -28.51 21.64
C LEU A 292 23.62 -29.98 22.03
N VAL A 293 22.92 -30.91 21.37
CA VAL A 293 23.07 -32.35 21.62
C VAL A 293 24.51 -32.82 21.36
N VAL A 294 25.12 -32.41 20.24
CA VAL A 294 26.50 -32.75 19.90
C VAL A 294 27.47 -32.22 20.95
N ARG A 295 27.28 -30.99 21.43
CA ARG A 295 28.11 -30.40 22.49
C ARG A 295 27.97 -31.14 23.82
N VAL A 296 26.74 -31.45 24.24
CA VAL A 296 26.50 -32.23 25.47
C VAL A 296 27.15 -33.62 25.37
N HIS A 297 27.04 -34.28 24.21
CA HIS A 297 27.67 -35.58 23.99
C HIS A 297 29.20 -35.51 24.05
N ARG A 298 29.82 -34.48 23.43
CA ARG A 298 31.27 -34.25 23.51
C ARG A 298 31.72 -33.91 24.93
N ALA A 299 30.99 -33.09 25.67
CA ALA A 299 31.32 -32.76 27.06
C ALA A 299 31.32 -34.00 27.97
N LYS A 300 30.34 -34.90 27.81
CA LYS A 300 30.30 -36.19 28.52
C LYS A 300 31.48 -37.10 28.16
N LEU A 301 31.89 -37.12 26.89
CA LEU A 301 33.05 -37.92 26.45
C LEU A 301 34.36 -37.42 27.08
N HIS A 302 34.59 -36.10 27.12
CA HIS A 302 35.80 -35.55 27.74
C HIS A 302 35.89 -35.88 29.25
N HIS A 303 34.77 -35.83 29.98
CA HIS A 303 34.74 -36.21 31.40
C HIS A 303 35.08 -37.70 31.63
N LYS A 304 34.82 -38.58 30.65
CA LYS A 304 35.10 -40.03 30.79
C LYS A 304 36.58 -40.39 30.52
N ILE A 305 37.35 -39.50 29.86
CA ILE A 305 38.74 -39.74 29.47
C ILE A 305 39.74 -39.20 30.51
N GLN A 306 39.30 -38.33 31.42
CA GLN A 306 40.02 -37.96 32.64
C GLN A 306 39.37 -38.57 33.90
N PRO A 307 39.31 -39.91 34.06
CA PRO A 307 39.21 -40.46 35.41
C PRO A 307 40.57 -40.25 36.08
N GLU A 308 40.55 -39.73 37.31
CA GLU A 308 41.72 -39.47 38.16
C GLU A 308 42.79 -40.58 38.13
#